data_AF-A0A0S3SEZ6-F1
#
_entry.id   AF-A0A0S3SEZ6-F1
#
_cell.length_a   1.000
_cell.length_b   1.000
_cell.length_c   1.000
_cell.angle_alpha   90.00
_cell.angle_beta   90.00
_cell.angle_gamma   90.00
#
_symmetry.space_group_name_H-M   'P 1'
#
loop_
_entity.id
_entity.type
_entity.pdbx_description
1 polymer ?
#
loop_
_entity_poly.entity_id
_entity_poly.type
_entity_poly.pdbx_seq_one_letter_code
_entity_poly.pdbx_strand_id
1 'polypeptide(L)'
;QRRVCDNPNDNECFVSSIFPLGGKVVGGSSMFTLTHMQKLQAHRYVLLNCAIVTPFVDEFRDLIKRRSRGRRPSTTEIETRVFKEFVDWFQRL
;
A
#
# COMPACT_ATOMS: atom_id res chain seq x y z
N GLN A 1 41.23 11.42 -15.44
CA GLN A 1 40.74 12.76 -15.07
C GLN A 1 39.30 12.61 -14.56
N ARG A 2 39.08 12.78 -13.26
CA ARG A 2 37.77 12.62 -12.59
C ARG A 2 36.87 13.79 -12.97
N ARG A 3 35.63 13.53 -13.40
CA ARG A 3 34.62 14.60 -13.49
C ARG A 3 33.94 14.70 -12.13
N VAL A 4 34.16 15.84 -11.49
CA VAL A 4 33.57 16.26 -10.21
C VAL A 4 32.06 16.44 -10.43
N CYS A 5 31.25 15.86 -9.55
CA CYS A 5 29.81 16.04 -9.56
C CYS A 5 29.46 17.23 -8.67
N ASP A 6 29.35 18.42 -9.26
CA ASP A 6 28.76 19.57 -8.59
C ASP A 6 27.34 19.77 -9.12
N ASN A 7 26.36 19.48 -8.26
CA ASN A 7 25.20 20.35 -8.14
C ASN A 7 24.47 20.09 -6.81
N PRO A 8 24.47 21.06 -5.89
CA PRO A 8 23.56 21.09 -4.77
C PRO A 8 22.30 21.87 -5.20
N ASN A 9 21.13 21.26 -5.12
CA ASN A 9 19.96 22.02 -4.72
C ASN A 9 18.89 21.08 -4.16
N ASP A 10 18.67 21.26 -2.88
CA ASP A 10 17.63 20.68 -2.06
C ASP A 10 16.26 21.03 -2.65
N ASN A 11 15.57 20.03 -3.16
CA ASN A 11 14.12 20.03 -3.04
C ASN A 11 13.80 18.92 -2.05
N GLU A 12 13.77 19.32 -0.77
CA GLU A 12 13.09 18.59 0.29
C GLU A 12 11.62 18.37 -0.10
N CYS A 13 11.37 17.35 -0.90
CA CYS A 13 10.09 16.67 -0.99
C CYS A 13 10.31 15.18 -0.67
N PHE A 14 11.19 14.92 0.30
CA PHE A 14 11.41 13.61 0.92
C PHE A 14 10.41 13.35 2.06
N VAL A 15 9.34 14.15 2.15
CA VAL A 15 8.19 13.81 2.98
C VAL A 15 7.39 12.69 2.29
N SER A 16 7.82 11.47 2.61
CA SER A 16 6.95 10.29 2.72
C SER A 16 6.60 9.53 1.44
N SER A 17 7.59 9.10 0.66
CA SER A 17 7.34 8.04 -0.31
C SER A 17 7.01 6.74 0.42
N ILE A 18 5.81 6.19 0.19
CA ILE A 18 5.36 4.89 0.75
C ILE A 18 6.17 3.71 0.23
N PHE A 19 6.89 3.88 -0.88
CA PHE A 19 7.77 2.88 -1.47
C PHE A 19 9.22 3.34 -1.36
N PRO A 20 10.17 2.42 -1.10
CA PRO A 20 11.58 2.74 -1.13
C PRO A 20 11.96 3.24 -2.53
N LEU A 21 12.64 4.39 -2.60
CA LEU A 21 13.07 4.98 -3.85
C LEU A 21 14.27 4.18 -4.40
N GLY A 22 13.99 3.12 -5.14
CA GLY A 22 15.01 2.27 -5.76
C GLY A 22 15.32 2.70 -7.19
N GLY A 23 16.42 3.44 -7.39
CA GLY A 23 17.01 3.70 -8.72
C GLY A 23 16.82 5.10 -9.30
N LYS A 24 17.61 5.43 -10.33
CA LYS A 24 17.45 6.64 -11.15
C LYS A 24 16.60 6.28 -12.38
N VAL A 25 15.51 7.01 -12.60
CA VAL A 25 14.70 6.85 -13.81
C VAL A 25 15.54 7.29 -15.02
N VAL A 26 15.88 6.34 -15.90
CA VAL A 26 16.60 6.62 -17.15
C VAL A 26 15.73 6.11 -18.30
N GLY A 27 15.07 7.01 -19.02
CA GLY A 27 14.21 6.67 -20.18
C GLY A 27 12.99 7.57 -20.32
N GLY A 28 12.24 7.38 -21.41
CA GLY A 28 10.95 8.05 -21.64
C GLY A 28 9.81 7.41 -20.84
N SER A 29 8.86 8.20 -20.36
CA SER A 29 7.65 7.71 -19.70
C SER A 29 6.57 7.37 -20.74
N SER A 30 5.89 6.23 -20.57
CA SER A 30 4.66 5.91 -21.29
C SER A 30 3.50 5.83 -20.31
N MET A 31 2.34 6.36 -20.70
CA MET A 31 1.11 6.31 -19.91
C MET A 31 0.23 5.17 -20.42
N PHE A 32 -0.21 4.31 -19.51
CA PHE A 32 -1.17 3.24 -19.79
C PHE A 32 -2.39 3.37 -18.87
N THR A 33 -3.58 3.25 -19.46
CA THR A 33 -4.83 3.28 -18.70
C THR A 33 -5.09 1.91 -18.09
N LEU A 34 -5.09 1.85 -16.76
CA LEU A 34 -5.43 0.63 -16.03
C LEU A 34 -6.94 0.36 -16.05
N THR A 35 -7.32 -0.91 -16.22
CA THR A 35 -8.70 -1.37 -16.01
C THR A 35 -9.09 -1.19 -14.54
N HIS A 36 -10.39 -1.19 -14.25
CA HIS A 36 -10.88 -1.09 -12.87
C HIS A 36 -10.30 -2.19 -11.96
N MET A 37 -10.23 -3.43 -12.45
CA MET A 37 -9.64 -4.56 -11.73
C MET A 37 -8.16 -4.34 -11.42
N GLN A 38 -7.38 -3.83 -12.38
CA GLN A 38 -5.97 -3.53 -12.18
C GLN A 38 -5.75 -2.40 -11.17
N LYS A 39 -6.59 -1.34 -11.22
CA LYS A 39 -6.56 -0.27 -10.23
C LYS A 39 -6.86 -0.80 -8.82
N LEU A 40 -7.86 -1.67 -8.67
CA LEU A 40 -8.19 -2.28 -7.38
C LEU A 40 -7.06 -3.16 -6.85
N GLN A 41 -6.43 -3.95 -7.73
CA GLN A 41 -5.25 -4.76 -7.40
C GLN A 41 -4.10 -3.88 -6.90
N ALA A 42 -3.76 -2.82 -7.62
CA ALA A 42 -2.72 -1.88 -7.22
C ALA A 42 -3.02 -1.22 -5.86
N HIS A 43 -4.27 -0.81 -5.64
CA HIS A 43 -4.70 -0.22 -4.37
C HIS A 43 -4.57 -1.21 -3.20
N ARG A 44 -5.02 -2.47 -3.38
CA ARG A 44 -4.84 -3.54 -2.38
C ARG A 44 -3.37 -3.79 -2.08
N TYR A 45 -2.53 -3.84 -3.10
CA TYR A 45 -1.10 -4.07 -2.92
C TYR A 45 -0.46 -2.96 -2.09
N VAL A 46 -0.72 -1.70 -2.45
CA VAL A 46 -0.25 -0.53 -1.71
C VAL A 46 -0.67 -0.61 -0.24
N LEU A 47 -1.96 -0.77 0.01
CA LEU A 47 -2.50 -0.74 1.38
C LEU A 47 -1.99 -1.91 2.24
N LEU A 48 -1.95 -3.13 1.69
CA LEU A 48 -1.57 -4.31 2.48
C LEU A 48 -0.05 -4.45 2.68
N ASN A 49 0.76 -3.75 1.89
CA ASN A 49 2.22 -3.78 2.01
C ASN A 49 2.82 -2.46 2.55
N CYS A 50 1.99 -1.48 2.91
CA CYS A 50 2.46 -0.23 3.50
C CYS A 50 2.50 -0.34 5.03
N ALA A 51 3.68 -0.13 5.62
CA ALA A 51 3.88 -0.21 7.06
C ALA A 51 2.98 0.78 7.86
N ILE A 52 2.67 1.94 7.28
CA ILE A 52 1.79 2.94 7.90
C ILE A 52 0.35 2.41 8.02
N VAL A 53 -0.05 1.50 7.14
CA VAL A 53 -1.41 0.94 7.07
C VAL A 53 -1.55 -0.30 7.97
N THR A 54 -0.44 -0.91 8.40
CA THR A 54 -0.44 -2.12 9.24
C THR A 54 -1.34 -2.02 10.49
N PRO A 55 -1.32 -0.92 11.28
CA PRO A 55 -2.19 -0.81 12.46
C PRO A 55 -3.69 -0.91 12.13
N PHE A 56 -4.10 -0.36 10.98
CA PHE A 56 -5.49 -0.38 10.52
C PHE A 56 -5.90 -1.77 10.02
N VAL A 57 -4.98 -2.49 9.38
CA VAL A 57 -5.20 -3.90 8.98
C VAL A 57 -5.45 -4.75 10.23
N ASP A 58 -4.65 -4.55 11.28
CA ASP A 58 -4.81 -5.29 12.53
C ASP A 58 -6.10 -4.93 13.27
N GLU A 59 -6.48 -3.65 13.29
CA GLU A 59 -7.79 -3.22 13.80
C GLU A 59 -8.94 -3.91 13.05
N PHE A 60 -8.84 -3.99 11.72
CA PHE A 60 -9.86 -4.64 10.91
C PHE A 60 -9.92 -6.15 11.16
N ARG A 61 -8.76 -6.82 11.32
CA ARG A 61 -8.70 -8.23 11.73
C ARG A 61 -9.40 -8.44 13.07
N ASP A 62 -9.21 -7.55 14.03
CA ASP A 62 -9.86 -7.64 15.33
C ASP A 62 -11.36 -7.30 15.27
N LEU A 63 -11.78 -6.41 14.36
CA LEU A 63 -13.20 -6.21 14.06
C LEU A 63 -13.85 -7.49 13.52
N ILE A 64 -13.18 -8.19 12.59
CA ILE A 64 -13.66 -9.47 12.04
C ILE A 64 -13.83 -10.50 13.17
N LYS A 65 -12.82 -10.65 14.04
CA LYS A 65 -12.86 -11.56 15.20
C LYS A 65 -13.97 -11.19 16.20
N ARG A 66 -14.18 -9.91 16.48
CA ARG A 66 -15.26 -9.44 17.38
C ARG A 66 -16.64 -9.72 16.79
N ARG A 67 -16.82 -9.54 15.48
CA ARG A 67 -18.10 -9.76 14.80
C ARG A 67 -18.50 -11.22 14.68
N SER A 68 -17.57 -12.17 14.82
CA SER A 68 -17.85 -13.60 14.63
C SER A 68 -18.56 -14.29 15.82
N ARG A 69 -19.05 -13.53 16.80
CA ARG A 69 -20.00 -13.93 17.89
C ARG A 69 -20.05 -15.43 18.19
N GLY A 70 -19.11 -15.91 18.99
CA GLY A 70 -19.09 -17.30 19.49
C GLY A 70 -18.41 -18.31 18.56
N ARG A 71 -18.10 -17.94 17.32
CA ARG A 71 -17.25 -18.72 16.42
C ARG A 71 -15.87 -18.07 16.31
N ARG A 72 -14.80 -18.87 16.42
CA ARG A 72 -13.44 -18.43 16.11
C ARG A 72 -13.19 -18.58 14.59
N PRO A 73 -13.01 -17.48 13.83
CA PRO A 73 -12.69 -17.57 12.42
C PRO A 73 -11.28 -18.16 12.25
N SER A 74 -11.09 -18.95 11.21
CA SER A 74 -9.75 -19.41 10.83
C SER A 74 -8.92 -18.24 10.28
N THR A 75 -7.59 -18.37 10.30
CA THR A 75 -6.68 -17.38 9.73
C THR A 75 -7.00 -17.12 8.25
N THR A 76 -7.24 -18.18 7.47
CA THR A 76 -7.58 -18.06 6.04
C THR A 76 -8.87 -17.28 5.81
N GLU A 77 -9.88 -17.47 6.65
CA GLU A 77 -11.13 -16.70 6.57
C GLU A 77 -10.92 -15.23 6.88
N ILE A 78 -10.09 -14.92 7.88
CA ILE A 78 -9.73 -13.54 8.23
C ILE A 78 -9.00 -12.89 7.05
N GLU A 79 -7.96 -13.53 6.51
CA GLU A 79 -7.18 -12.97 5.39
C GLU A 79 -8.02 -12.82 4.12
N THR A 80 -8.95 -13.75 3.86
CA THR A 80 -9.89 -13.64 2.74
C THR A 80 -10.80 -12.41 2.90
N ARG A 81 -11.27 -12.13 4.11
CA ARG A 81 -12.10 -10.95 4.40
C ARG A 81 -11.29 -9.67 4.37
N VAL A 82 -10.07 -9.66 4.88
CA VAL A 82 -9.14 -8.53 4.74
C VAL A 82 -8.95 -8.22 3.25
N PHE A 83 -8.60 -9.19 2.41
CA PHE A 83 -8.38 -8.96 0.99
C PHE A 83 -9.63 -8.41 0.27
N LYS A 84 -10.82 -8.89 0.63
CA LYS A 84 -12.07 -8.51 -0.04
C LYS A 84 -12.64 -7.19 0.45
N GLU A 85 -12.66 -6.97 1.76
CA GLU A 85 -13.47 -5.95 2.43
C GLU A 85 -12.63 -4.79 3.00
N PHE A 86 -11.32 -4.96 3.19
CA PHE A 86 -10.48 -3.96 3.87
C PHE A 86 -10.50 -2.61 3.16
N VAL A 87 -10.40 -2.60 1.82
CA VAL A 87 -10.38 -1.36 1.02
C VAL A 87 -11.63 -0.53 1.27
N ASP A 88 -12.80 -1.16 1.19
CA ASP A 88 -14.08 -0.48 1.35
C ASP A 88 -14.31 -0.04 2.81
N TRP A 89 -13.80 -0.80 3.77
CA TRP A 89 -13.84 -0.43 5.19
C TRP A 89 -12.93 0.76 5.49
N PHE A 90 -11.70 0.72 4.98
CA PHE A 90 -10.69 1.76 5.20
C PHE A 90 -11.09 3.10 4.57
N GLN A 91 -11.77 3.08 3.42
CA GLN A 91 -12.33 4.28 2.80
C GLN A 91 -13.47 4.95 3.59
N ARG A 92 -14.07 4.24 4.55
CA ARG A 92 -15.16 4.76 5.40
C ARG A 92 -14.70 5.18 6.79
N LEU A 93 -13.44 4.92 7.13
CA LEU A 93 -12.81 5.32 8.38
C LEU A 93 -12.62 6.84 8.39
#